data_AF-A0A6L6Q6M8-F1
#
_entry.id   AF-A0A6L6Q6M8-F1
#
_cell.length_a   1.000
_cell.length_b   1.000
_cell.length_c   1.000
_cell.angle_alpha   90.00
_cell.angle_beta   90.00
_cell.angle_gamma   90.00
#
_symmetry.space_group_name_H-M   'P 1'
#
loop_
_entity.id
_entity.type
_entity.pdbx_description
1 polymer ?
#
loop_
_entity_poly.entity_id
_entity_poly.type
_entity_poly.pdbx_seq_one_letter_code
_entity_poly.pdbx_strand_id
1 'polypeptide(L)'
;MKKLSLIVLLAIAAPAAFAQSQSPQSVKVPGYNISAPERTFSKAAAGFDNYRGAYDLSNGQVLSLMAHGASMFAQLDDGDRHELAATGYGKFVAKDLSLKITLERKADGDVGGEMLIAKSSSVAGQPMEYVRIALR
;
A
#
# COMPACT_ATOMS: atom_id res chain seq x y z
N MET A 1 -18.04 71.35 0.66
CA MET A 1 -19.27 70.65 1.09
C MET A 1 -19.08 69.15 0.86
N LYS A 2 -19.25 68.34 1.92
CA LYS A 2 -19.75 66.94 2.01
C LYS A 2 -19.29 65.95 0.91
N LYS A 3 -18.22 65.17 1.13
CA LYS A 3 -18.12 63.83 1.77
C LYS A 3 -18.86 62.67 1.05
N LEU A 4 -18.03 61.73 0.55
CA LEU A 4 -18.14 60.27 0.41
C LEU A 4 -19.54 59.60 0.36
N SER A 5 -19.77 58.72 -0.63
CA SER A 5 -19.93 57.25 -0.45
C SER A 5 -20.59 56.56 -1.65
N LEU A 6 -20.02 55.44 -2.12
CA LEU A 6 -20.64 54.12 -2.41
C LEU A 6 -19.56 53.23 -3.07
N ILE A 7 -18.88 52.28 -2.42
CA ILE A 7 -19.30 51.04 -1.73
C ILE A 7 -20.18 50.18 -2.65
N VAL A 8 -19.91 48.91 -2.98
CA VAL A 8 -18.81 47.94 -2.83
C VAL A 8 -19.25 46.81 -3.79
N LEU A 9 -18.36 46.29 -4.63
CA LEU A 9 -18.61 45.03 -5.32
C LEU A 9 -18.66 43.91 -4.27
N LEU A 10 -19.78 43.19 -4.14
CA LEU A 10 -19.82 41.95 -3.38
C LEU A 10 -19.94 40.76 -4.32
N ALA A 11 -18.85 40.01 -4.36
CA ALA A 11 -18.65 38.77 -5.08
C ALA A 11 -19.41 37.61 -4.43
N ILE A 12 -19.87 36.67 -5.24
CA ILE A 12 -19.93 35.26 -4.85
C ILE A 12 -19.40 34.44 -6.03
N ALA A 13 -18.08 34.37 -6.17
CA ALA A 13 -17.44 33.33 -6.94
C ALA A 13 -17.29 32.13 -5.99
N ALA A 14 -18.09 31.09 -6.20
CA ALA A 14 -17.94 29.82 -5.50
C ALA A 14 -16.61 29.17 -5.94
N PRO A 15 -15.65 28.90 -5.03
CA PRO A 15 -14.58 27.99 -5.37
C PRO A 15 -15.19 26.58 -5.39
N ALA A 16 -15.42 26.04 -6.59
CA ALA A 16 -15.53 24.60 -6.75
C ALA A 16 -14.21 24.02 -6.25
N ALA A 17 -14.26 23.37 -5.09
CA ALA A 17 -13.13 22.66 -4.52
C ALA A 17 -12.60 21.68 -5.58
N PHE A 18 -11.42 21.96 -6.11
CA PHE A 18 -10.68 20.97 -6.88
C PHE A 18 -10.36 19.84 -5.90
N ALA A 19 -11.16 18.77 -5.95
CA ALA A 19 -10.75 17.46 -5.47
C ALA A 19 -9.63 17.01 -6.41
N GLN A 20 -8.41 17.44 -6.10
CA GLN A 20 -7.21 17.03 -6.80
C GLN A 20 -7.10 15.52 -6.60
N SER A 21 -7.58 14.78 -7.60
CA SER A 21 -7.36 13.35 -7.71
C SER A 21 -5.86 13.18 -7.95
N GLN A 22 -5.09 13.13 -6.86
CA GLN A 22 -3.70 12.72 -6.90
C GLN A 22 -3.71 11.28 -7.43
N SER A 23 -3.42 11.14 -8.71
CA SER A 23 -2.95 9.87 -9.24
C SER A 23 -1.77 9.44 -8.38
N PRO A 24 -1.78 8.23 -7.77
CA PRO A 24 -0.67 7.78 -6.98
C PRO A 24 0.55 7.72 -7.91
N GLN A 25 1.47 8.67 -7.72
CA GLN A 25 2.66 8.82 -8.54
C GLN A 25 3.55 7.62 -8.28
N SER A 26 3.45 6.64 -9.17
CA SER A 26 4.30 5.46 -9.21
C SER A 26 5.71 5.88 -9.65
N VAL A 27 6.65 6.00 -8.71
CA VAL A 27 8.06 6.28 -9.00
C VAL A 27 8.73 5.01 -9.53
N LYS A 28 9.08 5.01 -10.82
CA LYS A 28 9.83 3.93 -11.47
C LYS A 28 11.30 3.96 -11.04
N VAL A 29 11.69 2.95 -10.28
CA VAL A 29 13.08 2.65 -9.93
C VAL A 29 13.48 1.40 -10.71
N PRO A 30 14.69 1.30 -11.31
CA PRO A 30 15.06 0.15 -12.12
C PRO A 30 15.03 -1.14 -11.30
N GLY A 31 14.11 -2.04 -11.65
CA GLY A 31 14.02 -3.42 -11.16
C GLY A 31 12.72 -3.76 -10.43
N TYR A 32 12.29 -2.94 -9.47
CA TYR A 32 11.11 -3.22 -8.63
C TYR A 32 10.30 -1.94 -8.39
N ASN A 33 8.97 -2.07 -8.40
CA ASN A 33 8.03 -0.98 -8.16
C ASN A 33 6.79 -1.52 -7.47
N ILE A 34 6.28 -0.79 -6.47
CA ILE A 34 5.00 -1.06 -5.83
C ILE A 34 4.04 0.05 -6.27
N SER A 35 3.17 -0.27 -7.23
CA SER A 35 2.11 0.63 -7.69
C SER A 35 0.77 0.19 -7.13
N ALA A 36 -0.17 1.14 -7.07
CA ALA A 36 -1.57 0.81 -6.82
C ALA A 36 -2.05 -0.24 -7.85
N PRO A 37 -2.81 -1.24 -7.43
CA PRO A 37 -3.27 -2.27 -8.35
C PRO A 37 -4.33 -1.73 -9.30
N GLU A 38 -4.21 -2.04 -10.60
CA GLU A 38 -5.22 -1.72 -11.61
C GLU A 38 -6.56 -2.45 -11.35
N ARG A 39 -6.48 -3.63 -10.71
CA ARG A 39 -7.63 -4.42 -10.32
C ARG A 39 -7.39 -5.07 -8.97
N THR A 40 -8.41 -5.02 -8.11
CA THR A 40 -8.41 -5.70 -6.81
C THR A 40 -9.32 -6.92 -6.82
N PHE A 41 -8.95 -7.93 -6.03
CA PHE A 41 -9.75 -9.14 -5.80
C PHE A 41 -10.32 -9.15 -4.38
N SER A 42 -11.42 -9.86 -4.19
CA SER A 42 -11.94 -10.10 -2.84
C SER A 42 -11.02 -11.02 -2.05
N LYS A 43 -11.10 -10.96 -0.72
CA LYS A 43 -10.35 -11.84 0.19
C LYS A 43 -10.48 -13.33 -0.19
N ALA A 44 -11.71 -13.76 -0.47
CA ALA A 44 -12.02 -15.13 -0.84
C ALA A 44 -11.41 -15.51 -2.21
N ALA A 45 -11.56 -14.66 -3.23
CA ALA A 45 -11.01 -14.92 -4.55
C ALA A 45 -9.48 -14.95 -4.56
N ALA A 46 -8.85 -14.19 -3.67
CA ALA A 46 -7.40 -14.17 -3.49
C ALA A 46 -6.87 -15.35 -2.66
N GLY A 47 -7.76 -16.17 -2.08
CA GLY A 47 -7.39 -17.29 -1.21
C GLY A 47 -6.71 -16.86 0.07
N PHE A 48 -6.93 -15.62 0.55
CA PHE A 48 -6.16 -15.06 1.67
C PHE A 48 -6.25 -15.91 2.94
N ASP A 49 -7.40 -16.54 3.20
CA ASP A 49 -7.57 -17.39 4.38
C ASP A 49 -6.63 -18.63 4.36
N ASN A 50 -6.14 -19.05 3.19
CA ASN A 50 -5.13 -20.12 3.06
C ASN A 50 -3.71 -19.66 3.41
N TYR A 51 -3.50 -18.35 3.59
CA TYR A 51 -2.19 -17.73 3.82
C TYR A 51 -2.13 -16.96 5.14
N ARG A 52 -3.17 -17.06 5.99
CA ARG A 52 -3.16 -16.44 7.31
C ARG A 52 -2.20 -17.18 8.23
N GLY A 53 -1.46 -16.43 9.02
CA GLY A 53 -0.44 -16.98 9.93
C GLY A 53 0.68 -16.00 10.19
N ALA A 54 1.70 -16.48 10.89
CA ALA A 54 2.96 -15.79 11.08
C ALA A 54 4.05 -16.56 10.34
N TYR A 55 4.95 -15.84 9.67
CA TYR A 55 6.01 -16.40 8.85
C TYR A 55 7.34 -15.79 9.21
N ASP A 56 8.34 -16.63 9.42
CA ASP A 56 9.71 -16.17 9.59
C ASP A 56 10.24 -15.67 8.25
N LEU A 57 10.86 -14.49 8.30
CA LEU A 57 11.51 -13.90 7.16
C LEU A 57 13.01 -14.17 7.19
N SER A 58 13.63 -14.20 6.01
CA SER A 58 15.05 -14.48 5.88
C SER A 58 15.97 -13.47 6.59
N ASN A 59 15.45 -12.28 6.91
CA ASN A 59 16.15 -11.24 7.66
C ASN A 59 15.91 -11.31 9.18
N GLY A 60 15.23 -12.34 9.68
CA GLY A 60 14.98 -12.57 11.11
C GLY A 60 13.73 -11.88 11.68
N GLN A 61 12.97 -11.16 10.84
CA GLN A 61 11.67 -10.59 11.23
C GLN A 61 10.54 -11.60 11.06
N VAL A 62 9.38 -11.30 11.62
CA VAL A 62 8.14 -12.09 11.48
C VAL A 62 7.10 -11.31 10.68
N LEU A 63 6.61 -11.88 9.58
CA LEU A 63 5.46 -11.36 8.84
C LEU A 63 4.18 -12.04 9.35
N SER A 64 3.27 -11.25 9.92
CA SER A 64 1.94 -11.73 10.34
C SER A 64 0.85 -11.30 9.36
N LEU A 65 0.11 -12.28 8.83
CA LEU A 65 -1.03 -12.08 7.94
C LEU A 65 -2.35 -12.40 8.65
N MET A 66 -3.21 -11.39 8.75
CA MET A 66 -4.44 -11.44 9.53
C MET A 66 -5.62 -10.83 8.79
N ALA A 67 -6.83 -11.24 9.16
CA ALA A 67 -8.06 -10.72 8.59
C ALA A 67 -8.98 -10.20 9.68
N HIS A 68 -9.66 -9.09 9.40
CA HIS A 68 -10.78 -8.60 10.20
C HIS A 68 -11.98 -8.38 9.27
N GLY A 69 -12.97 -9.28 9.35
CA GLY A 69 -14.07 -9.32 8.40
C GLY A 69 -13.57 -9.55 6.96
N ALA A 70 -13.84 -8.56 6.10
CA ALA A 70 -13.40 -8.56 4.70
C ALA A 70 -12.01 -7.93 4.47
N SER A 71 -11.49 -7.18 5.45
CA SER A 71 -10.19 -6.54 5.36
C SER A 71 -9.05 -7.51 5.68
N MET A 72 -7.96 -7.34 4.96
CA MET A 72 -6.73 -8.14 5.06
C MET A 72 -5.62 -7.21 5.55
N PHE A 73 -4.76 -7.70 6.43
CA PHE A 73 -3.67 -6.92 7.01
C PHE A 73 -2.38 -7.72 7.01
N ALA A 74 -1.27 -7.01 6.83
CA ALA A 74 0.08 -7.46 7.11
C ALA A 74 0.66 -6.65 8.27
N GLN A 75 1.46 -7.30 9.12
CA GLN A 75 2.20 -6.68 10.20
C GLN A 75 3.61 -7.28 10.23
N LEU A 76 4.63 -6.44 10.34
CA LEU A 76 6.02 -6.87 10.54
C LEU A 76 6.39 -6.72 12.00
N ASP A 77 6.80 -7.82 12.64
CA ASP A 77 7.06 -7.89 14.07
C ASP A 77 5.89 -7.25 14.87
N ASP A 78 6.20 -6.32 15.77
CA ASP A 78 5.24 -5.51 16.53
C ASP A 78 4.95 -4.14 15.89
N GLY A 79 5.29 -3.97 14.61
CA GLY A 79 5.13 -2.72 13.87
C GLY A 79 3.69 -2.37 13.50
N ASP A 80 3.53 -1.37 12.63
CA ASP A 80 2.21 -0.94 12.17
C ASP A 80 1.51 -2.01 11.32
N ARG A 81 0.17 -2.00 11.36
CA ARG A 81 -0.65 -2.85 10.49
C ARG A 81 -0.91 -2.15 9.18
N HIS A 82 -0.53 -2.81 8.10
CA HIS A 82 -0.75 -2.35 6.74
C HIS A 82 -1.96 -3.06 6.15
N GLU A 83 -3.01 -2.31 5.79
CA GLU A 83 -4.16 -2.89 5.09
C GLU A 83 -3.77 -3.28 3.66
N LEU A 84 -4.17 -4.48 3.25
CA LEU A 84 -3.80 -5.06 1.97
C LEU A 84 -4.93 -4.96 0.94
N ALA A 85 -4.54 -4.75 -0.31
CA ALA A 85 -5.34 -5.01 -1.49
C ALA A 85 -4.84 -6.29 -2.16
N ALA A 86 -5.74 -7.23 -2.45
CA ALA A 86 -5.37 -8.42 -3.21
C ALA A 86 -5.28 -8.10 -4.70
N THR A 87 -4.19 -8.54 -5.33
CA THR A 87 -3.88 -8.31 -6.75
C THR A 87 -3.92 -9.61 -7.56
N GLY A 88 -4.16 -10.74 -6.87
CA GLY A 88 -4.34 -12.08 -7.43
C GLY A 88 -4.31 -13.12 -6.32
N TYR A 89 -4.42 -14.39 -6.69
CA TYR A 89 -4.30 -15.49 -5.72
C TYR A 89 -2.89 -15.50 -5.11
N GLY A 90 -2.80 -15.42 -3.78
CA GLY A 90 -1.52 -15.34 -3.05
C GLY A 90 -0.73 -14.04 -3.29
N LYS A 91 -1.31 -13.02 -3.94
CA LYS A 91 -0.61 -11.78 -4.30
C LYS A 91 -1.30 -10.57 -3.66
N PHE A 92 -0.55 -9.81 -2.89
CA PHE A 92 -1.07 -8.70 -2.08
C PHE A 92 -0.15 -7.49 -2.16
N VAL A 93 -0.75 -6.30 -2.07
CA VAL A 93 -0.04 -5.03 -2.01
C VAL A 93 -0.65 -4.23 -0.87
N ALA A 94 0.17 -3.63 -0.01
CA ALA A 94 -0.32 -2.72 1.00
C ALA A 94 -0.91 -1.45 0.36
N LYS A 95 -2.03 -0.96 0.88
CA LYS A 95 -2.73 0.21 0.32
C LYS A 95 -1.91 1.50 0.36
N ASP A 96 -0.98 1.59 1.32
CA ASP A 96 0.01 2.68 1.43
C ASP A 96 1.25 2.50 0.52
N LEU A 97 1.27 1.43 -0.28
CA LEU A 97 2.36 1.05 -1.19
C LEU A 97 3.69 0.76 -0.50
N SER A 98 3.67 0.51 0.81
CA SER A 98 4.88 0.18 1.59
C SER A 98 5.36 -1.25 1.36
N LEU A 99 4.45 -2.18 1.04
CA LEU A 99 4.73 -3.61 0.96
C LEU A 99 4.07 -4.26 -0.25
N LYS A 100 4.74 -5.26 -0.83
CA LYS A 100 4.16 -6.20 -1.81
C LYS A 100 4.54 -7.62 -1.42
N ILE A 101 3.56 -8.52 -1.40
CA ILE A 101 3.70 -9.89 -0.91
C ILE A 101 3.26 -10.85 -2.02
N THR A 102 4.08 -11.85 -2.30
CA THR A 102 3.78 -12.94 -3.21
C THR A 102 3.99 -14.26 -2.47
N LEU A 103 2.94 -15.04 -2.31
CA LEU A 103 2.92 -16.30 -1.58
C LEU A 103 2.59 -17.44 -2.52
N GLU A 104 3.22 -18.58 -2.26
CA GLU A 104 2.97 -19.83 -2.97
C GLU A 104 2.85 -20.97 -1.97
N ARG A 105 1.93 -21.89 -2.25
CA ARG A 105 1.83 -23.13 -1.49
C ARG A 105 2.63 -24.20 -2.23
N LYS A 106 3.58 -24.79 -1.53
CA LYS A 106 4.41 -25.89 -2.03
C LYS A 106 3.64 -27.21 -1.96
N ALA A 107 4.14 -28.23 -2.66
CA ALA A 107 3.50 -29.54 -2.75
C ALA A 107 3.48 -30.31 -1.42
N ASP A 108 4.42 -30.01 -0.52
CA ASP A 108 4.51 -30.53 0.84
C ASP A 108 3.49 -29.88 1.80
N GLY A 109 2.78 -28.85 1.35
CA GLY A 109 1.81 -28.10 2.15
C GLY A 109 2.36 -26.83 2.77
N ASP A 110 3.67 -26.60 2.72
CA ASP A 110 4.31 -25.40 3.26
C ASP A 110 4.01 -24.16 2.42
N VAL A 111 4.11 -22.99 3.04
CA VAL A 111 3.93 -21.70 2.37
C VAL A 111 5.30 -21.06 2.19
N GLY A 112 5.68 -20.85 0.95
CA GLY A 112 6.85 -20.05 0.59
C GLY A 112 6.45 -18.70 0.00
N GLY A 113 7.45 -17.96 -0.44
CA GLY A 113 7.24 -16.75 -1.20
C GLY A 113 8.22 -15.65 -0.85
N GLU A 114 7.82 -14.43 -1.15
CA GLU A 114 8.63 -13.24 -1.00
C GLU A 114 7.80 -12.02 -0.61
N MET A 115 8.47 -11.10 0.04
CA MET A 115 7.98 -9.78 0.33
C MET A 115 8.96 -8.73 -0.19
N LEU A 116 8.43 -7.68 -0.81
CA LEU A 116 9.15 -6.46 -1.12
C LEU A 116 8.73 -5.38 -0.11
N ILE A 117 9.69 -4.73 0.51
CA ILE A 117 9.49 -3.57 1.38
C ILE A 117 10.03 -2.32 0.68
N ALA A 118 9.22 -1.26 0.61
CA ALA A 118 9.69 0.08 0.25
C ALA A 118 10.39 0.70 1.47
N LYS A 119 11.69 0.98 1.33
CA LYS A 119 12.44 1.82 2.26
C LYS A 119 12.35 3.26 1.79
N SER A 120 11.87 4.13 2.67
CA SER A 120 11.92 5.57 2.45
C SER A 120 13.37 6.02 2.36
N SER A 121 13.77 6.53 1.20
CA SER A 121 15.04 7.23 1.08
C SER A 121 14.91 8.58 1.76
N SER A 122 15.74 8.83 2.79
CA SER A 122 15.75 10.13 3.49
C SER A 122 16.39 11.25 2.65
N VAL A 123 16.88 10.93 1.45
CA VAL A 123 17.54 11.89 0.56
C VAL A 123 16.52 12.39 -0.46
N ALA A 124 16.25 13.70 -0.43
CA ALA A 124 15.35 14.34 -1.38
C ALA A 124 15.77 14.06 -2.84
N GLY A 125 14.83 13.60 -3.65
CA GLY A 125 15.06 13.27 -5.07
C GLY A 125 15.67 11.88 -5.32
N GLN A 126 15.97 11.10 -4.29
CA GLN A 126 16.36 9.71 -4.48
C GLN A 126 15.13 8.80 -4.65
N PRO A 127 15.20 7.82 -5.57
CA PRO A 127 14.16 6.82 -5.71
C PRO A 127 13.94 6.03 -4.41
N MET A 128 12.72 5.54 -4.20
CA MET A 128 12.42 4.58 -3.13
C MET A 128 13.28 3.33 -3.33
N GLU A 129 13.99 2.90 -2.28
CA GLU A 129 14.72 1.64 -2.33
C GLU A 129 13.77 0.50 -1.99
N TYR A 130 13.87 -0.62 -2.69
CA TYR A 130 13.05 -1.80 -2.39
C TYR A 130 13.94 -2.93 -1.90
N VAL A 131 13.56 -3.56 -0.79
CA VAL A 131 14.24 -4.73 -0.24
C VAL A 131 13.37 -5.96 -0.43
N ARG A 132 13.93 -6.98 -1.08
CA ARG A 132 13.31 -8.29 -1.24
C ARG A 132 13.73 -9.22 -0.11
N ILE A 133 12.75 -9.86 0.52
CA ILE A 133 12.92 -10.74 1.67
C ILE A 133 12.15 -12.02 1.42
N ALA A 134 12.79 -13.16 1.60
CA ALA A 134 12.16 -14.47 1.40
C ALA A 134 11.43 -14.92 2.67
N LEU A 135 10.31 -15.62 2.49
CA LEU A 135 9.65 -16.36 3.56
C LEU A 135 10.37 -17.70 3.76
N ARG A 136 10.47 -18.14 5.02
CA ARG A 136 11.08 -19.42 5.42
C ARG A 136 10.02 -20.45 5.79
#